data_AF-A0A8B9QGY3-F1
#
_entry.id   AF-A0A8B9QGY3-F1
#
_cell.length_a   1.000
_cell.length_b   1.000
_cell.length_c   1.000
_cell.angle_alpha   90.00
_cell.angle_beta   90.00
_cell.angle_gamma   90.00
#
_symmetry.space_group_name_H-M   'P 1'
#
loop_
_entity.id
_entity.type
_entity.pdbx_description
1 polymer ?
#
loop_
_entity_poly.entity_id
_entity_poly.type
_entity_poly.pdbx_seq_one_letter_code
_entity_poly.pdbx_strand_id
1 'polypeptide(L)'
;MELHGEQQQQQLRSLRDFLLVYNRMTELCFQRCVSNLNYRVLTRPEEMCLDSCAGKLVHSNHRLMSAYVALMPSIVQRRVSDYEASAAQAAANSAGEVPEAPTALAGAGGPDAQPDLQVASGSGGATEGASGVGT
;
A
#
# COMPACT_ATOMS: atom_id res chain seq x y z
N MET A 1 19.74 10.11 -27.52
CA MET A 1 20.15 9.12 -26.49
C MET A 1 19.12 8.97 -25.37
N GLU A 2 18.24 9.95 -25.11
CA GLU A 2 17.28 9.89 -23.99
C GLU A 2 16.19 8.80 -24.13
N LEU A 3 15.69 8.54 -25.34
CA LEU A 3 14.71 7.47 -25.61
C LEU A 3 15.20 6.05 -25.26
N HIS A 4 16.51 5.79 -25.37
CA HIS A 4 17.06 4.48 -24.99
C HIS A 4 17.11 4.28 -23.47
N GLY A 5 17.30 5.37 -22.71
CA GLY A 5 17.28 5.32 -21.24
C GLY A 5 15.90 5.01 -20.68
N GLU A 6 14.84 5.60 -21.25
CA GLU A 6 13.46 5.34 -20.81
C GLU A 6 13.02 3.90 -21.09
N GLN A 7 13.37 3.36 -22.27
CA GLN A 7 13.06 1.97 -22.63
C GLN A 7 13.78 0.97 -21.71
N GLN A 8 15.06 1.21 -21.41
CA GLN A 8 15.82 0.37 -20.47
C GLN A 8 15.20 0.42 -19.07
N GLN A 9 14.77 1.60 -18.61
CA GLN A 9 14.13 1.74 -17.30
C GLN A 9 12.77 1.02 -17.24
N GLN A 10 12.00 1.00 -18.34
CA GLN A 10 10.77 0.20 -18.45
C GLN A 10 11.06 -1.31 -18.39
N GLN A 11 12.10 -1.78 -19.08
CA GLN A 11 12.51 -3.19 -19.02
C GLN A 11 12.93 -3.61 -17.61
N LEU A 12 13.70 -2.76 -16.91
CA LEU A 12 14.10 -3.02 -15.53
C LEU A 12 12.90 -3.05 -14.57
N ARG A 13 11.90 -2.19 -14.79
CA ARG A 13 10.62 -2.22 -14.04
C ARG A 13 9.88 -3.53 -14.28
N SER A 14 9.69 -3.92 -15.54
CA SER A 14 9.05 -5.20 -15.91
C SER A 14 9.74 -6.40 -15.27
N LEU A 15 11.07 -6.45 -15.31
CA LEU A 15 11.85 -7.51 -14.67
C LEU A 15 11.64 -7.52 -13.15
N ARG A 16 11.69 -6.35 -12.50
CA ARG A 16 11.43 -6.22 -11.06
C ARG A 16 10.05 -6.75 -10.70
N ASP A 17 9.03 -6.36 -11.47
CA ASP A 17 7.65 -6.76 -11.22
C ASP A 17 7.47 -8.27 -11.38
N PHE A 18 8.08 -8.86 -12.42
CA PHE A 18 8.14 -10.31 -12.60
C PHE A 18 8.79 -11.01 -11.40
N LEU A 19 9.96 -10.54 -10.95
CA LEU A 19 10.68 -11.16 -9.84
C LEU A 19 9.91 -11.04 -8.53
N LEU A 20 9.18 -9.95 -8.29
CA LEU A 20 8.32 -9.80 -7.12
C LEU A 20 7.18 -10.83 -7.12
N VAL A 21 6.50 -11.01 -8.25
CA VAL A 21 5.43 -12.00 -8.39
C VAL A 21 5.97 -13.42 -8.30
N TYR A 22 7.12 -13.70 -8.94
CA TYR A 22 7.79 -15.00 -8.87
C TYR A 22 8.19 -15.36 -7.44
N ASN A 23 8.87 -14.46 -6.73
CA ASN A 23 9.31 -14.72 -5.35
C ASN A 23 8.12 -14.93 -4.42
N ARG A 24 7.04 -14.17 -4.62
CA ARG A 24 5.82 -14.37 -3.83
C ARG A 24 5.14 -15.70 -4.15
N MET A 25 5.13 -16.09 -5.43
CA MET A 25 4.56 -17.36 -5.87
C MET A 25 5.32 -18.54 -5.30
N THR A 26 6.65 -18.52 -5.33
CA THR A 26 7.47 -19.62 -4.81
C THR A 26 7.29 -19.78 -3.31
N GLU A 27 7.25 -18.69 -2.55
CA GLU A 27 6.97 -18.71 -1.11
C GLU A 27 5.59 -19.31 -0.81
N LEU A 28 4.54 -18.81 -1.48
CA LEU A 28 3.17 -19.26 -1.23
C LEU A 28 2.99 -20.74 -1.58
N CYS A 29 3.45 -21.16 -2.75
CA CYS A 29 3.28 -22.53 -3.19
C CYS A 29 4.11 -23.50 -2.34
N PHE A 30 5.29 -23.09 -1.86
CA PHE A 30 6.04 -23.88 -0.88
C PHE A 30 5.25 -24.05 0.43
N GLN A 31 4.77 -22.96 1.03
CA GLN A 31 4.01 -23.00 2.29
C GLN A 31 2.70 -23.80 2.19
N ARG A 32 2.10 -23.91 1.00
CA ARG A 32 0.80 -24.56 0.81
C ARG A 32 0.85 -25.99 0.28
N CYS A 33 1.83 -26.30 -0.54
CA CYS A 33 1.91 -27.59 -1.21
C CYS A 33 2.99 -28.50 -0.64
N VAL A 34 4.07 -27.98 -0.06
CA VAL A 34 5.13 -28.82 0.53
C VAL A 34 4.76 -29.09 1.98
N SER A 35 4.36 -30.34 2.25
CA SER A 35 3.88 -30.77 3.57
C SER A 35 4.74 -31.86 4.17
N ASN A 36 5.47 -32.61 3.34
CA ASN A 36 6.32 -33.70 3.76
C ASN A 36 7.79 -33.42 3.44
N LEU A 37 8.60 -33.18 4.47
CA LEU A 37 10.03 -32.89 4.35
C LEU A 37 10.93 -34.10 4.68
N ASN A 38 10.36 -35.31 4.75
CA ASN A 38 11.13 -36.52 5.08
C ASN A 38 12.06 -36.97 3.93
N TYR A 39 11.81 -36.51 2.70
CA TYR A 39 12.59 -36.86 1.52
C TYR A 39 13.01 -35.59 0.76
N ARG A 40 14.09 -35.68 -0.01
CA ARG A 40 14.62 -34.54 -0.80
C ARG A 40 13.88 -34.29 -2.12
N VAL A 41 12.95 -35.16 -2.50
CA VAL A 41 12.21 -35.12 -3.76
C VAL A 41 10.74 -34.93 -3.43
N LEU A 42 10.04 -34.12 -4.24
CA LEU A 42 8.61 -33.90 -4.11
C LEU A 42 7.83 -35.19 -4.36
N THR A 43 6.79 -35.40 -3.56
CA THR A 43 5.86 -36.51 -3.79
C THR A 43 4.87 -36.14 -4.91
N ARG A 44 4.31 -37.14 -5.62
CA ARG A 44 3.29 -36.93 -6.67
C ARG A 44 2.14 -35.97 -6.27
N PRO A 45 1.53 -36.05 -5.08
CA PRO A 45 0.50 -35.08 -4.69
C PRO A 45 1.04 -33.65 -4.53
N GLU A 46 2.28 -33.47 -4.07
CA GLU A 46 2.89 -32.15 -3.95
C GLU A 46 3.21 -31.56 -5.33
N GLU A 47 3.72 -32.37 -6.27
CA GLU A 47 3.92 -31.98 -7.68
C GLU A 47 2.61 -31.46 -8.30
N MET A 48 1.52 -32.23 -8.22
CA MET A 48 0.21 -31.82 -8.75
C MET A 48 -0.34 -30.55 -8.07
N CYS A 49 -0.07 -30.39 -6.77
CA CYS A 49 -0.46 -29.19 -6.03
C CYS A 49 0.32 -27.97 -6.53
N LEU A 50 1.64 -28.08 -6.74
CA LEU A 50 2.48 -26.99 -7.20
C LEU A 50 2.07 -26.50 -8.59
N ASP A 51 1.79 -27.41 -9.52
CA ASP A 51 1.30 -27.07 -10.87
C ASP A 51 -0.02 -26.29 -10.79
N SER A 52 -0.94 -26.77 -9.96
CA SER A 52 -2.23 -26.11 -9.72
C SER A 52 -2.05 -24.75 -9.03
N CYS A 53 -1.13 -24.64 -8.07
CA CYS A 53 -0.86 -23.42 -7.30
C CYS A 53 -0.31 -22.33 -8.21
N ALA A 54 0.74 -22.65 -8.99
CA ALA A 54 1.34 -21.72 -9.94
C ALA A 54 0.31 -21.26 -10.97
N GLY A 55 -0.44 -22.18 -11.58
CA GLY A 55 -1.49 -21.85 -12.54
C GLY A 55 -2.58 -20.94 -11.95
N LYS A 56 -3.06 -21.25 -10.74
CA LYS A 56 -4.05 -20.41 -10.04
C LYS A 56 -3.52 -19.02 -9.75
N LEU A 57 -2.28 -18.91 -9.27
CA LEU A 57 -1.68 -17.64 -8.92
C LEU A 57 -1.46 -16.77 -10.16
N VAL A 58 -0.92 -17.32 -11.24
CA VAL A 58 -0.71 -16.60 -12.50
C VAL A 58 -2.03 -16.07 -13.04
N HIS A 59 -3.07 -16.92 -13.16
CA HIS A 59 -4.37 -16.48 -13.66
C HIS A 59 -5.01 -15.43 -12.74
N SER A 60 -4.92 -15.61 -11.43
CA SER A 60 -5.48 -14.65 -10.46
C SER A 60 -4.73 -13.33 -10.49
N ASN A 61 -3.40 -13.37 -10.57
CA ASN A 61 -2.55 -12.18 -10.68
C ASN A 61 -2.89 -11.37 -11.93
N HIS A 62 -3.05 -12.02 -13.08
CA HIS A 62 -3.47 -11.35 -14.32
C HIS A 62 -4.87 -10.74 -14.21
N ARG A 63 -5.84 -11.45 -13.62
CA ARG A 63 -7.20 -10.92 -13.42
C ARG A 63 -7.20 -9.69 -12.51
N LEU A 64 -6.46 -9.75 -11.41
CA LEU A 64 -6.33 -8.64 -10.46
C LEU A 64 -5.60 -7.45 -11.09
N MET A 65 -4.52 -7.69 -11.83
CA MET A 65 -3.77 -6.63 -12.50
C MET A 65 -4.60 -5.95 -13.58
N SER A 66 -5.39 -6.72 -14.34
CA SER A 66 -6.32 -6.17 -15.33
C SER A 66 -7.37 -5.26 -14.69
N ALA A 67 -8.01 -5.71 -13.60
CA ALA A 67 -8.95 -4.88 -12.86
C ALA A 67 -8.28 -3.64 -12.28
N TYR A 68 -7.09 -3.78 -11.70
CA TYR A 68 -6.34 -2.67 -11.13
C TYR A 68 -6.05 -1.59 -12.18
N VAL A 69 -5.56 -1.96 -13.36
CA VAL A 69 -5.27 -1.02 -14.46
C VAL A 69 -6.55 -0.32 -14.94
N ALA A 70 -7.69 -1.01 -14.94
CA ALA A 70 -8.97 -0.39 -15.29
C ALA A 70 -9.47 0.63 -14.24
N LEU A 71 -9.25 0.35 -12.95
CA LEU A 71 -9.78 1.18 -11.87
C LEU A 71 -8.83 2.31 -11.45
N MET A 72 -7.51 2.09 -11.48
CA MET A 72 -6.55 3.03 -10.90
C MET A 72 -6.62 4.46 -11.46
N PRO A 73 -6.80 4.68 -12.78
CA PRO A 73 -6.88 6.04 -13.32
C PRO A 73 -8.00 6.86 -12.66
N SER A 74 -9.16 6.26 -12.43
CA SER A 74 -10.29 6.93 -11.76
C SER A 74 -10.00 7.25 -10.30
N ILE A 75 -9.32 6.33 -9.60
CA ILE A 75 -8.94 6.49 -8.19
C ILE A 75 -7.92 7.62 -8.06
N VAL A 76 -6.87 7.61 -8.89
CA VAL A 76 -5.83 8.65 -8.89
C VAL A 76 -6.43 10.00 -9.25
N GLN A 77 -7.29 10.09 -10.26
CA GLN A 77 -7.94 11.33 -10.66
C GLN A 77 -8.72 11.96 -9.51
N ARG A 78 -9.48 11.16 -8.77
CA ARG A 78 -10.23 11.62 -7.61
C ARG A 78 -9.32 12.10 -6.48
N ARG A 79 -8.20 11.40 -6.24
CA ARG A 79 -7.21 11.86 -5.26
C ARG A 79 -6.66 13.24 -5.64
N VAL A 80 -6.30 13.46 -6.90
CA VAL A 80 -5.80 14.76 -7.37
C VAL A 80 -6.85 15.86 -7.14
N SER A 81 -8.12 15.64 -7.50
CA SER A 81 -9.17 16.64 -7.28
C SER A 81 -9.40 16.95 -5.79
N ASP A 82 -9.33 15.93 -4.93
CA ASP A 82 -9.48 16.11 -3.48
C ASP A 82 -8.32 16.94 -2.90
N TYR A 83 -7.09 16.72 -3.38
CA TYR A 83 -5.92 17.52 -3.01
C TYR A 83 -6.07 18.98 -3.44
N GLU A 84 -6.47 19.23 -4.70
CA GLU A 84 -6.69 20.58 -5.20
C GLU A 84 -7.79 21.31 -4.42
N ALA A 85 -8.90 20.64 -4.12
CA ALA A 85 -9.99 21.21 -3.33
C ALA A 85 -9.56 21.53 -1.89
N SER A 86 -8.81 20.64 -1.24
CA SER A 86 -8.28 20.88 0.11
C SER A 86 -7.25 22.01 0.15
N ALA A 87 -6.41 22.14 -0.89
CA ALA A 87 -5.46 23.23 -1.04
C ALA A 87 -6.17 24.59 -1.27
N ALA A 88 -7.22 24.61 -2.09
CA ALA A 88 -8.05 25.79 -2.31
C ALA A 88 -8.81 26.21 -1.03
N GLN A 89 -9.32 25.26 -0.25
CA GLN A 89 -9.96 25.52 1.04
C GLN A 89 -8.95 26.05 2.07
N ALA A 90 -7.73 25.52 2.12
CA ALA A 90 -6.67 26.04 2.99
C ALA A 90 -6.26 27.48 2.62
N ALA A 91 -6.23 27.81 1.32
CA ALA A 91 -6.00 29.17 0.85
C ALA A 91 -7.19 30.12 1.13
N ALA A 92 -8.43 29.62 1.12
CA ALA A 92 -9.61 30.42 1.44
C ALA A 92 -9.78 30.66 2.95
N ASN A 93 -9.48 29.66 3.79
CA ASN A 93 -9.58 29.78 5.25
C ASN A 93 -8.49 30.71 5.82
N SER A 94 -7.33 30.80 5.16
CA SER A 94 -6.27 31.76 5.52
C SER A 94 -6.57 33.21 5.07
N ALA A 95 -7.64 33.44 4.31
CA ALA A 95 -8.17 34.76 3.98
C ALA A 95 -9.38 35.18 4.85
N GLY A 96 -9.85 34.30 5.75
CA GLY A 96 -11.02 34.52 6.62
C GLY A 96 -10.72 34.69 8.12
N GLU A 97 -9.51 34.37 8.59
CA GLU A 97 -9.14 34.59 10.00
C GLU A 97 -8.61 36.02 10.18
N VAL A 98 -9.53 36.96 10.43
CA VAL A 98 -9.20 38.18 11.17
C VAL A 98 -9.08 37.76 12.64
N PRO A 99 -7.91 37.88 13.30
CA PRO A 99 -7.83 37.66 14.73
C PRO A 99 -8.61 38.78 15.43
N GLU A 100 -9.75 38.42 16.02
CA GLU A 100 -10.38 39.25 17.04
C GLU A 100 -9.38 39.38 18.21
N ALA A 101 -8.98 40.62 18.49
CA ALA A 101 -7.96 40.95 19.48
C ALA A 101 -8.44 40.63 20.90
N PRO A 102 -7.71 39.82 21.70
CA PRO A 102 -7.79 39.91 23.15
C PRO A 102 -6.89 41.05 23.60
N THR A 103 -7.50 42.09 24.16
CA THR A 103 -6.77 43.19 24.81
C THR A 103 -6.15 42.69 26.12
N ALA A 104 -4.83 42.94 26.28
CA ALA A 104 -4.13 43.34 27.51
C ALA A 104 -2.89 42.50 27.92
N LEU A 105 -1.73 43.16 27.74
CA LEU A 105 -0.62 43.38 28.68
C LEU A 105 0.34 42.24 29.11
N ALA A 106 1.57 42.36 28.57
CA ALA A 106 2.89 42.41 29.23
C ALA A 106 3.40 41.22 30.07
N GLY A 107 4.55 40.67 29.65
CA GLY A 107 5.44 39.89 30.52
C GLY A 107 6.56 39.13 29.79
N ALA A 108 7.76 39.74 29.81
CA ALA A 108 9.11 39.25 29.51
C ALA A 108 9.43 37.75 29.28
N GLY A 109 10.38 37.50 28.36
CA GLY A 109 11.36 36.40 28.41
C GLY A 109 11.40 35.49 27.17
N GLY A 110 12.49 35.54 26.39
CA GLY A 110 12.87 34.42 25.48
C GLY A 110 13.88 33.49 26.17
N PRO A 111 14.53 32.53 25.46
CA PRO A 111 14.20 31.86 24.20
C PRO A 111 14.14 30.30 24.37
N ASP A 112 14.07 29.58 23.25
CA ASP A 112 14.27 28.12 23.07
C ASP A 112 13.10 27.15 23.39
N ALA A 113 12.55 26.52 22.34
CA ALA A 113 12.31 25.07 22.27
C ALA A 113 11.55 24.67 20.98
N GLN A 114 12.20 23.88 20.13
CA GLN A 114 11.53 22.91 19.25
C GLN A 114 10.71 21.92 20.08
N PRO A 115 9.62 21.37 19.51
CA PRO A 115 9.37 19.94 19.64
C PRO A 115 9.17 19.34 18.24
N ASP A 116 10.05 18.45 17.79
CA ASP A 116 10.12 17.02 18.13
C ASP A 116 8.90 16.22 17.63
N LEU A 117 9.24 15.36 16.68
CA LEU A 117 8.38 14.49 15.90
C LEU A 117 8.01 13.27 16.75
N GLN A 118 6.85 13.27 17.40
CA GLN A 118 6.39 12.08 18.12
C GLN A 118 5.64 11.11 17.20
N VAL A 119 6.40 10.11 16.76
CA VAL A 119 5.94 8.80 16.30
C VAL A 119 5.19 8.13 17.45
N ALA A 120 3.88 7.98 17.32
CA ALA A 120 3.09 7.09 18.18
C ALA A 120 2.96 5.71 17.51
N SER A 121 3.84 4.80 17.92
CA SER A 121 3.63 3.37 17.82
C SER A 121 2.50 2.96 18.77
N GLY A 122 1.37 2.51 18.21
CA GLY A 122 0.30 1.85 18.95
C GLY A 122 0.27 0.38 18.61
N SER A 123 0.84 -0.44 19.50
CA SER A 123 0.74 -1.90 19.50
C SER A 123 -0.42 -2.35 20.39
N GLY A 124 -1.23 -3.28 19.87
CA GLY A 124 -1.91 -4.31 20.64
C GLY A 124 -3.39 -4.11 20.95
N GLY A 125 -4.18 -5.16 20.67
CA GLY A 125 -5.42 -5.42 21.42
C GLY A 125 -6.59 -5.95 20.61
N ALA A 126 -6.57 -7.25 20.32
CA ALA A 126 -7.75 -8.00 19.91
C ALA A 126 -8.85 -7.97 20.98
N THR A 127 -10.13 -7.84 20.58
CA THR A 127 -11.27 -8.52 21.22
C THR A 127 -12.40 -8.76 20.22
N GLU A 128 -13.06 -9.89 20.45
CA GLU A 128 -14.16 -10.52 19.71
C GLU A 128 -15.44 -9.69 19.56
N GLY A 129 -16.25 -10.07 18.56
CA GLY A 129 -17.65 -9.66 18.44
C GLY A 129 -18.35 -10.39 17.30
N ALA A 130 -18.91 -11.56 17.60
CA ALA A 130 -19.79 -12.33 16.73
C ALA A 130 -21.23 -11.75 16.67
N SER A 131 -22.01 -12.28 15.72
CA SER A 131 -23.47 -12.14 15.50
C SER A 131 -23.87 -11.08 14.46
N GLY A 132 -24.72 -11.33 13.47
CA GLY A 132 -25.64 -12.46 13.29
C GLY A 132 -26.37 -12.42 11.94
N VAL A 133 -27.13 -13.49 11.72
CA VAL A 133 -27.96 -13.84 10.56
C VAL A 133 -29.22 -12.98 10.44
N GLY A 134 -29.65 -12.75 9.19
CA GLY A 134 -30.99 -12.31 8.75
C GLY A 134 -30.87 -11.85 7.29
N THR A 135 -31.49 -12.44 6.27
CA THR A 135 -32.72 -13.24 6.13
C THR A 135 -32.52 -14.20 4.96
#